data_AF-A0A8C1LI34-F1
#
_entry.id   AF-A0A8C1LI34-F1
#
_cell.length_a   1.000
_cell.length_b   1.000
_cell.length_c   1.000
_cell.angle_alpha   90.00
_cell.angle_beta   90.00
_cell.angle_gamma   90.00
#
_symmetry.space_group_name_H-M   'P 1'
#
loop_
_entity.id
_entity.type
_entity.pdbx_description
1 polymer ?
#
loop_
_entity_poly.entity_id
_entity_poly.type
_entity_poly.pdbx_seq_one_letter_code
_entity_poly.pdbx_strand_id
1 'polypeptide(L)'
;NEYEVLPNGCEAHWEVVERILFIYAKLNPGIAYVQGMNEIVGPIYYTFATDPNNQWKEHAEADTFFCFTNLMSENRDNFIKSLDDSQCGITFKMESVFSKLKEKDTELYMKLQEQNIKPQYFTFRWLTLLLSQEFLLPDVIRIWDSLFSDQERFEFLIPVCCAMLTLIRDQLLAGDFTTNMRLLQVT
;
A
#
# COMPACT_ATOMS: atom_id res chain seq x y z
N ASN A 1 10.97 -8.55 -26.70
CA ASN A 1 10.81 -7.44 -25.73
C ASN A 1 11.99 -6.52 -25.88
N GLU A 2 11.97 -5.77 -26.98
CA GLU A 2 13.01 -4.78 -27.30
C GLU A 2 12.69 -3.48 -26.56
N TYR A 3 13.69 -2.92 -25.90
CA TYR A 3 13.62 -1.55 -25.40
C TYR A 3 13.60 -0.62 -26.62
N GLU A 4 12.44 -0.08 -26.97
CA GLU A 4 12.36 0.96 -28.00
C GLU A 4 13.05 2.21 -27.48
N VAL A 5 14.06 2.67 -28.23
CA VAL A 5 14.77 3.91 -27.91
C VAL A 5 13.80 5.08 -28.14
N LEU A 6 13.54 5.83 -27.08
CA LEU A 6 12.65 6.99 -27.16
C LEU A 6 13.26 8.07 -28.08
N PRO A 7 12.42 8.88 -28.76
CA PRO A 7 12.89 10.02 -29.53
C PRO A 7 13.73 10.98 -28.68
N ASN A 8 14.67 11.68 -29.32
CA ASN A 8 15.49 12.67 -28.64
C ASN A 8 14.63 13.75 -27.95
N GLY A 9 14.84 13.94 -26.65
CA GLY A 9 14.08 14.88 -25.81
C GLY A 9 12.87 14.26 -25.13
N CYS A 10 12.55 12.99 -25.39
CA CYS A 10 11.59 12.22 -24.61
C CYS A 10 12.32 11.44 -23.52
N GLU A 11 11.71 11.38 -22.34
CA GLU A 11 12.17 10.56 -21.22
C GLU A 11 11.16 9.46 -20.91
N ALA A 12 11.66 8.34 -20.40
CA ALA A 12 10.79 7.26 -20.01
C ALA A 12 10.20 7.53 -18.63
N HIS A 13 8.94 7.16 -18.43
CA HIS A 13 8.26 7.31 -17.14
C HIS A 13 9.01 6.64 -15.98
N TRP A 14 9.71 5.53 -16.24
CA TRP A 14 10.50 4.84 -15.20
C TRP A 14 11.74 5.64 -14.77
N GLU A 15 12.35 6.44 -15.67
CA GLU A 15 13.50 7.31 -15.34
C GLU A 15 13.06 8.44 -14.39
N VAL A 16 11.86 8.98 -14.62
CA VAL A 16 11.23 9.99 -13.74
C VAL A 16 11.00 9.43 -12.35
N VAL A 17 10.37 8.25 -12.26
CA VAL A 17 10.12 7.57 -10.98
C VAL A 17 11.42 7.23 -10.25
N GLU A 18 12.46 6.78 -10.97
CA GLU A 18 13.78 6.51 -10.40
C GLU A 18 14.39 7.77 -9.77
N ARG A 19 14.34 8.92 -10.45
CA ARG A 19 14.84 10.19 -9.91
C ARG A 19 14.09 10.62 -8.66
N ILE A 20 12.76 10.52 -8.66
CA ILE A 20 11.93 10.86 -7.49
C ILE A 20 12.36 10.03 -6.28
N LEU A 21 12.46 8.71 -6.44
CA LEU A 21 12.87 7.80 -5.36
C LEU A 21 14.31 8.04 -4.92
N PHE A 22 15.21 8.30 -5.86
CA PHE A 22 16.61 8.60 -5.58
C PHE A 22 16.75 9.89 -4.75
N ILE A 23 16.09 10.97 -5.17
CA ILE A 23 16.12 12.26 -4.47
C ILE A 23 15.49 12.11 -3.08
N TYR A 24 14.36 11.42 -2.97
CA TYR A 24 13.73 11.14 -1.67
C TYR A 24 14.70 10.42 -0.72
N ALA A 25 15.36 9.36 -1.20
CA ALA A 25 16.29 8.58 -0.39
C ALA A 25 17.51 9.40 0.07
N LYS A 26 18.00 10.32 -0.78
CA LYS A 26 19.11 11.23 -0.43
C LYS A 26 18.72 12.27 0.61
N LEU A 27 17.50 12.79 0.53
CA LEU A 27 16.99 13.79 1.46
C LEU A 27 16.55 13.19 2.80
N ASN A 28 16.22 11.89 2.84
CA ASN A 28 15.74 11.18 4.02
C ASN A 28 16.66 10.01 4.42
N PRO A 29 17.94 10.25 4.78
CA PRO A 29 18.92 9.17 5.00
C PRO A 29 18.58 8.23 6.16
N GLY A 30 17.70 8.65 7.09
CA GLY A 30 17.23 7.80 8.19
C GLY A 30 16.20 6.74 7.78
N ILE A 31 15.60 6.85 6.59
CA ILE A 31 14.70 5.86 6.01
C ILE A 31 15.34 5.26 4.75
N ALA A 32 15.91 6.15 3.91
CA ALA A 32 16.40 5.85 2.56
C ALA A 32 15.31 5.22 1.69
N TYR A 33 15.70 4.53 0.62
CA TYR A 33 14.78 3.75 -0.19
C TYR A 33 14.50 2.40 0.49
N VAL A 34 13.22 2.04 0.55
CA VAL A 34 12.75 0.72 0.98
C VAL A 34 11.96 0.10 -0.16
N GLN A 35 12.22 -1.18 -0.46
CA GLN A 35 11.48 -1.92 -1.46
C GLN A 35 9.96 -1.86 -1.16
N GLY A 36 9.17 -1.50 -2.16
CA GLY A 36 7.73 -1.22 -2.01
C GLY A 36 7.39 0.26 -2.17
N MET A 37 8.33 1.19 -1.90
CA MET A 37 8.11 2.62 -2.17
C MET A 37 7.79 2.90 -3.64
N ASN A 38 8.36 2.11 -4.56
CA ASN A 38 8.07 2.18 -5.98
C ASN A 38 6.59 1.89 -6.31
N GLU A 39 5.93 1.04 -5.52
CA GLU A 39 4.51 0.70 -5.68
C GLU A 39 3.59 1.82 -5.17
N ILE A 40 4.10 2.70 -4.31
CA ILE A 40 3.37 3.84 -3.76
C ILE A 40 3.54 5.06 -4.68
N VAL A 41 4.76 5.34 -5.13
CA VAL A 41 5.02 6.48 -6.02
C VAL A 41 4.37 6.31 -7.40
N GLY A 42 4.23 5.06 -7.88
CA GLY A 42 3.65 4.74 -9.19
C GLY A 42 2.24 5.32 -9.39
N PRO A 43 1.26 4.99 -8.54
CA PRO A 43 -0.10 5.55 -8.63
C PRO A 43 -0.16 7.08 -8.53
N ILE A 44 0.68 7.70 -7.68
CA ILE A 44 0.76 9.17 -7.56
C ILE A 44 1.25 9.77 -8.88
N TYR A 45 2.36 9.25 -9.39
CA TYR A 45 2.95 9.74 -10.63
C TYR A 45 2.02 9.55 -11.82
N TYR A 46 1.40 8.38 -11.94
CA TYR A 46 0.42 8.11 -12.99
C TYR A 46 -0.71 9.14 -12.97
N THR A 47 -1.25 9.45 -11.79
CA THR A 47 -2.34 10.42 -11.63
C THR A 47 -1.96 11.80 -12.15
N PHE A 48 -0.77 12.30 -11.81
CA PHE A 48 -0.32 13.63 -12.30
C PHE A 48 0.14 13.61 -13.76
N ALA A 49 0.85 12.57 -14.19
CA ALA A 49 1.37 12.46 -15.55
C ALA A 49 0.26 12.26 -16.60
N THR A 50 -0.91 11.76 -16.19
CA THR A 50 -2.07 11.54 -17.07
C THR A 50 -3.19 12.57 -16.91
N ASP A 51 -2.97 13.61 -16.09
CA ASP A 51 -3.96 14.67 -15.84
C ASP A 51 -4.48 15.30 -17.15
N PRO A 52 -5.78 15.52 -17.38
CA PRO A 52 -6.25 16.08 -18.65
C PRO A 52 -5.69 17.49 -18.97
N ASN A 53 -5.26 18.25 -17.97
CA ASN A 53 -4.68 19.57 -18.13
C ASN A 53 -3.17 19.48 -18.40
N ASN A 54 -2.75 19.87 -19.60
CA ASN A 54 -1.34 19.85 -19.99
C ASN A 54 -0.45 20.73 -19.10
N GLN A 55 -0.95 21.85 -18.56
CA GLN A 55 -0.18 22.69 -17.64
C GLN A 55 0.13 21.97 -16.32
N TRP A 56 -0.74 21.06 -15.89
CA TRP A 56 -0.53 20.29 -14.66
C TRP A 56 0.40 19.10 -14.92
N LYS A 57 0.27 18.43 -16.07
CA LYS A 57 1.21 17.38 -16.48
C LYS A 57 2.67 17.84 -16.51
N GLU A 58 2.92 19.09 -16.93
CA GLU A 58 4.27 19.67 -16.97
C GLU A 58 4.96 19.70 -15.60
N HIS A 59 4.20 19.64 -14.51
CA HIS A 59 4.69 19.63 -13.13
C HIS A 59 4.61 18.26 -12.46
N ALA A 60 4.23 17.20 -13.19
CA ALA A 60 3.95 15.88 -12.62
C ALA A 60 5.11 15.30 -11.80
N GLU A 61 6.37 15.43 -12.22
CA GLU A 61 7.52 14.93 -11.44
C GLU A 61 7.64 15.65 -10.08
N ALA A 62 7.57 16.98 -10.09
CA ALA A 62 7.71 17.80 -8.89
C ALA A 62 6.54 17.58 -7.93
N ASP A 63 5.31 17.59 -8.44
CA ASP A 63 4.10 17.36 -7.65
C ASP A 63 4.11 15.95 -7.05
N THR A 64 4.51 14.95 -7.83
CA THR A 64 4.71 13.58 -7.33
C THR A 64 5.71 13.56 -6.19
N PHE A 65 6.86 14.19 -6.35
CA PHE A 65 7.90 14.20 -5.32
C PHE A 65 7.38 14.76 -3.98
N PHE A 66 6.68 15.89 -4.00
CA PHE A 66 6.15 16.50 -2.78
C PHE A 66 5.00 15.69 -2.18
N CYS A 67 4.04 15.23 -3.00
CA CYS A 67 2.95 14.39 -2.53
C CYS A 67 3.46 13.06 -1.94
N PHE A 68 4.40 12.41 -2.61
CA PHE A 68 5.05 11.19 -2.12
C PHE A 68 5.80 11.46 -0.81
N THR A 69 6.58 12.54 -0.74
CA THR A 69 7.32 12.89 0.49
C THR A 69 6.38 13.12 1.67
N ASN A 70 5.28 13.85 1.46
CA ASN A 70 4.26 14.07 2.49
C ASN A 70 3.63 12.75 2.92
N LEU A 71 3.20 11.92 1.98
CA LEU A 71 2.59 10.61 2.27
C LEU A 71 3.53 9.69 3.07
N MET A 72 4.80 9.65 2.68
CA MET A 72 5.82 8.86 3.39
C MET A 72 6.16 9.43 4.76
N SER A 73 6.01 10.73 4.98
CA SER A 73 6.19 11.34 6.30
C SER A 73 5.09 10.93 7.28
N GLU A 74 3.86 10.77 6.81
CA GLU A 74 2.72 10.32 7.62
C GLU A 74 2.76 8.81 7.91
N ASN A 75 3.24 8.01 6.96
CA ASN A 75 3.38 6.55 7.11
C ASN A 75 4.77 6.11 7.57
N ARG A 76 5.62 7.05 7.98
CA ARG A 76 7.03 6.80 8.29
C ARG A 76 7.22 5.68 9.30
N ASP A 77 6.34 5.61 10.30
CA ASP A 77 6.42 4.63 11.38
C ASP A 77 6.22 3.19 10.90
N ASN A 78 5.52 2.99 9.77
CA ASN A 78 5.36 1.67 9.16
C ASN A 78 6.66 1.16 8.51
N PHE A 79 7.64 2.05 8.23
CA PHE A 79 8.88 1.71 7.52
C PHE A 79 10.12 1.75 8.43
N ILE A 80 9.99 2.20 9.66
CA ILE A 80 11.08 2.21 10.64
C ILE A 80 11.04 0.93 11.45
N LYS A 81 11.98 0.01 11.17
CA LYS A 81 12.11 -1.27 11.90
C LYS A 81 12.19 -1.14 13.42
N SER A 82 12.75 -0.04 13.93
CA SER A 82 12.84 0.18 15.38
C SER A 82 11.49 0.52 16.03
N LEU A 83 10.44 0.78 15.25
CA LEU A 83 9.10 1.06 15.73
C LEU A 83 8.15 -0.14 15.59
N ASP A 84 8.61 -1.26 15.03
CA ASP A 84 7.80 -2.45 14.78
C ASP A 84 7.10 -2.97 16.05
N ASP A 85 7.74 -2.85 17.23
CA ASP A 85 7.20 -3.28 18.53
C ASP A 85 6.45 -2.17 19.30
N SER A 86 6.25 -0.99 18.71
CA SER A 86 5.57 0.14 19.35
C SER A 86 4.06 0.12 19.10
N GLN A 87 3.29 0.83 19.95
CA GLN A 87 1.84 1.01 19.78
C GLN A 87 1.47 1.78 18.50
N CYS A 88 2.43 2.43 17.85
CA CYS A 88 2.22 3.13 16.58
C CYS A 88 2.82 2.37 15.38
N GLY A 89 3.46 1.23 15.64
CA GLY A 89 4.20 0.45 14.65
C GLY A 89 3.30 -0.40 13.76
N ILE A 90 3.91 -0.94 12.71
CA ILE A 90 3.22 -1.82 11.77
C ILE A 90 2.61 -3.04 12.47
N THR A 91 3.27 -3.62 13.48
CA THR A 91 2.73 -4.76 14.24
C THR A 91 1.42 -4.42 14.93
N PHE A 92 1.33 -3.26 15.55
CA PHE A 92 0.10 -2.82 16.20
C PHE A 92 -1.04 -2.67 15.18
N LYS A 93 -0.79 -2.08 14.02
CA LYS A 93 -1.81 -1.95 12.95
C LYS A 93 -2.25 -3.32 12.42
N MET A 94 -1.31 -4.25 12.23
CA MET A 94 -1.62 -5.62 11.80
C MET A 94 -2.51 -6.35 12.83
N GLU A 95 -2.20 -6.24 14.12
CA GLU A 95 -3.03 -6.79 15.20
C GLU A 95 -4.38 -6.08 15.34
N SER A 96 -4.44 -4.79 15.01
CA SER A 96 -5.70 -4.02 15.00
C SER A 96 -6.66 -4.52 13.93
N VAL A 97 -6.19 -4.93 12.75
CA VAL A 97 -7.01 -5.60 11.72
C VAL A 97 -7.61 -6.90 12.28
N PHE A 98 -6.80 -7.71 12.96
CA PHE A 98 -7.26 -8.98 13.55
C PHE A 98 -8.23 -8.77 14.72
N SER A 99 -7.98 -7.76 15.55
CA SER A 99 -8.89 -7.37 16.63
C SER A 99 -10.23 -6.87 16.07
N LYS A 100 -10.20 -6.12 14.96
CA LYS A 100 -11.40 -5.68 14.26
C LYS A 100 -12.18 -6.84 13.67
N LEU A 101 -11.48 -7.81 13.07
CA LEU A 101 -12.09 -9.04 12.59
C LEU A 101 -12.77 -9.80 13.74
N LYS A 102 -12.11 -9.94 14.89
CA LYS A 102 -12.70 -10.61 16.06
C LYS A 102 -14.01 -9.95 16.52
N GLU A 103 -14.06 -8.61 16.52
CA GLU A 103 -15.26 -7.83 16.86
C GLU A 103 -16.40 -8.06 15.86
N LYS A 104 -16.10 -8.16 14.57
CA LYS A 104 -17.11 -8.22 13.49
C LYS A 104 -17.53 -9.64 13.12
N ASP A 105 -16.61 -10.59 13.15
CA ASP A 105 -16.81 -11.97 12.74
C ASP A 105 -15.91 -12.89 13.56
N THR A 106 -16.38 -13.24 14.76
CA THR A 106 -15.65 -14.11 15.68
C THR A 106 -15.43 -15.52 15.10
N GLU A 107 -16.33 -16.03 14.27
CA GLU A 107 -16.19 -17.35 13.65
C GLU A 107 -15.01 -17.38 12.68
N LEU A 108 -14.93 -16.40 11.77
CA LEU A 108 -13.81 -16.27 10.84
C LEU A 108 -12.49 -16.02 11.58
N TYR A 109 -12.49 -15.18 12.62
CA TYR A 109 -11.32 -14.98 13.48
C TYR A 109 -10.83 -16.29 14.10
N MET A 110 -11.73 -17.10 14.68
CA MET A 110 -11.36 -18.37 15.30
C MET A 110 -10.82 -19.36 14.28
N LYS A 111 -11.42 -19.44 13.08
CA LYS A 111 -10.92 -20.27 11.98
C LYS A 111 -9.47 -19.96 11.61
N LEU A 112 -9.13 -18.68 11.46
CA LEU A 112 -7.76 -18.26 11.13
C LEU A 112 -6.79 -18.56 12.29
N GLN A 113 -7.23 -18.38 13.54
CA GLN A 113 -6.45 -18.72 14.74
C GLN A 113 -6.19 -20.23 14.86
N GLU A 114 -7.20 -21.08 14.63
CA GLU A 114 -7.06 -22.55 14.64
C GLU A 114 -6.05 -23.03 13.61
N GLN A 115 -5.98 -22.36 12.46
CA GLN A 115 -5.01 -22.64 11.41
C GLN A 115 -3.63 -22.01 11.67
N ASN A 116 -3.44 -21.30 12.79
CA ASN A 116 -2.23 -20.52 13.10
C ASN A 116 -1.86 -19.50 12.01
N ILE A 117 -2.85 -18.96 11.29
CA ILE A 117 -2.66 -17.87 10.35
C ILE A 117 -2.54 -16.58 11.16
N LYS A 118 -1.34 -16.00 11.14
CA LYS A 118 -1.08 -14.73 11.82
C LYS A 118 -1.36 -13.55 10.89
N PRO A 119 -1.85 -12.41 11.41
CA PRO A 119 -2.13 -11.23 10.59
C PRO A 119 -0.92 -10.78 9.78
N GLN A 120 0.29 -10.88 10.35
CA GLN A 120 1.53 -10.44 9.69
C GLN A 120 1.79 -11.11 8.34
N TYR A 121 1.24 -12.30 8.09
CA TYR A 121 1.47 -13.03 6.85
C TYR A 121 0.77 -12.42 5.63
N PHE A 122 -0.22 -11.55 5.84
CA PHE A 122 -0.98 -10.94 4.75
C PHE A 122 -1.18 -9.43 4.94
N THR A 123 -1.45 -8.95 6.17
CA THR A 123 -1.73 -7.52 6.41
C THR A 123 -0.51 -6.63 6.33
N PHE A 124 0.72 -7.16 6.50
CA PHE A 124 1.95 -6.37 6.41
C PHE A 124 2.02 -5.64 5.07
N ARG A 125 1.88 -6.38 3.97
CA ARG A 125 1.91 -5.83 2.60
C ARG A 125 0.72 -4.90 2.34
N TRP A 126 -0.47 -5.30 2.77
CA TRP A 126 -1.70 -4.52 2.60
C TRP A 126 -1.58 -3.11 3.20
N LEU A 127 -1.05 -3.04 4.43
CA LEU A 127 -0.92 -1.79 5.17
C LEU A 127 0.28 -0.96 4.72
N THR A 128 1.44 -1.60 4.48
CA THR A 128 2.65 -0.87 4.08
C THR A 128 2.56 -0.32 2.66
N LEU A 129 1.87 -1.01 1.76
CA LEU A 129 1.72 -0.59 0.36
C LEU A 129 0.37 0.07 0.06
N LEU A 130 -0.44 0.35 1.10
CA LEU A 130 -1.76 0.97 0.94
C LEU A 130 -2.62 0.25 -0.11
N LEU A 131 -2.58 -1.09 -0.06
CA LEU A 131 -3.28 -2.01 -0.97
C LEU A 131 -2.88 -1.93 -2.45
N SER A 132 -1.80 -1.23 -2.82
CA SER A 132 -1.44 -1.02 -4.23
C SER A 132 -1.09 -2.30 -5.00
N GLN A 133 -0.70 -3.37 -4.29
CA GLN A 133 -0.46 -4.69 -4.89
C GLN A 133 -1.66 -5.65 -4.79
N GLU A 134 -2.78 -5.25 -4.18
CA GLU A 134 -3.97 -6.10 -4.08
C GLU A 134 -4.99 -5.82 -5.20
N PHE A 135 -4.87 -4.67 -5.84
CA PHE A 135 -5.85 -4.18 -6.80
C PHE A 135 -5.18 -3.64 -8.05
N LEU A 136 -5.93 -3.61 -9.16
CA LEU A 136 -5.48 -2.95 -10.37
C LEU A 136 -5.42 -1.44 -10.15
N LEU A 137 -4.53 -0.75 -10.87
CA LEU A 137 -4.27 0.68 -10.70
C LEU A 137 -5.54 1.56 -10.63
N PRO A 138 -6.58 1.39 -11.48
CA PRO A 138 -7.81 2.19 -11.37
C PRO A 138 -8.52 2.04 -10.02
N ASP A 139 -8.54 0.82 -9.47
CA ASP A 139 -9.15 0.53 -8.18
C ASP A 139 -8.29 1.07 -7.03
N VAL A 140 -6.96 0.98 -7.14
CA VAL A 140 -6.02 1.59 -6.18
C VAL A 140 -6.27 3.08 -6.06
N ILE A 141 -6.34 3.80 -7.18
CA ILE A 141 -6.62 5.25 -7.20
C ILE A 141 -7.97 5.53 -6.53
N ARG A 142 -9.00 4.75 -6.85
CA ARG A 142 -10.33 4.92 -6.25
C ARG A 142 -10.36 4.67 -4.75
N ILE A 143 -9.60 3.68 -4.26
CA ILE A 143 -9.44 3.42 -2.82
C ILE A 143 -8.70 4.60 -2.17
N TRP A 144 -7.66 5.10 -2.82
CA TRP A 144 -6.84 6.21 -2.32
C TRP A 144 -7.61 7.53 -2.25
N ASP A 145 -8.54 7.79 -3.17
CA ASP A 145 -9.46 8.94 -3.06
C ASP A 145 -10.20 8.91 -1.72
N SER A 146 -10.76 7.75 -1.36
CA SER A 146 -11.46 7.58 -0.09
C SER A 146 -10.51 7.66 1.10
N LEU A 147 -9.35 6.99 1.03
CA LEU A 147 -8.35 6.98 2.09
C LEU A 147 -7.82 8.39 2.42
N PHE A 148 -7.51 9.19 1.39
CA PHE A 148 -6.96 10.53 1.58
C PHE A 148 -8.02 11.58 1.92
N SER A 149 -9.28 11.33 1.57
CA SER A 149 -10.42 12.18 1.96
C SER A 149 -10.91 11.95 3.39
N ASP A 150 -10.66 10.76 3.95
CA ASP A 150 -11.11 10.39 5.29
C ASP A 150 -10.32 11.14 6.37
N GLN A 151 -10.98 11.56 7.46
CA GLN A 151 -10.36 12.30 8.56
C GLN A 151 -9.36 11.44 9.33
N GLU A 152 -9.62 10.14 9.42
CA GLU A 152 -8.79 9.16 10.14
C GLU A 152 -7.70 8.55 9.23
N ARG A 153 -7.71 8.88 7.93
CA ARG A 153 -6.70 8.50 6.93
C ARG A 153 -6.30 7.03 7.01
N PHE A 154 -5.07 6.72 7.47
CA PHE A 154 -4.57 5.34 7.50
C PHE A 154 -5.24 4.46 8.55
N GLU A 155 -5.91 5.02 9.56
CA GLU A 155 -6.71 4.23 10.49
C GLU A 155 -7.99 3.71 9.82
N PHE A 156 -8.53 4.43 8.81
CA PHE A 156 -9.60 3.94 7.95
C PHE A 156 -9.19 2.72 7.11
N LEU A 157 -7.88 2.50 6.90
CA LEU A 157 -7.41 1.30 6.19
C LEU A 157 -7.69 0.01 6.96
N ILE A 158 -7.72 0.06 8.30
CA ILE A 158 -7.98 -1.11 9.16
C ILE A 158 -9.36 -1.73 8.87
N PRO A 159 -10.49 -0.98 8.93
CA PRO A 159 -11.79 -1.54 8.56
C PRO A 159 -11.87 -1.94 7.08
N VAL A 160 -11.14 -1.29 6.17
CA VAL A 160 -11.06 -1.73 4.75
C VAL A 160 -10.43 -3.12 4.63
N CYS A 161 -9.28 -3.36 5.29
CA CYS A 161 -8.66 -4.69 5.35
C CYS A 161 -9.58 -5.73 6.00
N CYS A 162 -10.31 -5.36 7.05
CA CYS A 162 -11.30 -6.24 7.67
C CYS A 162 -12.46 -6.57 6.73
N ALA A 163 -12.93 -5.60 5.93
CA ALA A 163 -13.96 -5.81 4.93
C ALA A 163 -13.50 -6.77 3.83
N MET A 164 -12.25 -6.66 3.37
CA MET A 164 -11.66 -7.60 2.40
C MET A 164 -11.73 -9.04 2.90
N LEU A 165 -11.38 -9.30 4.17
CA LEU A 165 -11.50 -10.62 4.80
C LEU A 165 -12.95 -11.11 4.83
N THR A 166 -13.88 -10.21 5.15
CA THR A 166 -15.31 -10.53 5.23
C THR A 166 -15.89 -10.88 3.86
N LEU A 167 -15.40 -10.26 2.77
CA LEU A 167 -15.85 -10.54 1.40
C LEU A 167 -15.50 -11.96 0.94
N ILE A 168 -14.37 -12.51 1.40
CA ILE A 168 -13.94 -13.88 1.08
C ILE A 168 -14.23 -14.89 2.21
N ARG A 169 -15.03 -14.47 3.21
CA ARG A 169 -15.33 -15.23 4.43
C ARG A 169 -15.68 -16.69 4.17
N ASP A 170 -16.65 -16.96 3.31
CA ASP A 170 -17.15 -18.32 3.11
C ASP A 170 -16.08 -19.24 2.51
N GLN A 171 -15.20 -18.69 1.66
CA GLN A 171 -14.05 -19.41 1.12
C GLN A 171 -13.03 -19.71 2.22
N LEU A 172 -12.77 -18.75 3.11
CA LEU A 172 -11.85 -18.91 4.24
C LEU A 172 -12.36 -19.93 5.27
N LEU A 173 -13.65 -19.95 5.55
CA LEU A 173 -14.24 -20.93 6.47
C LEU A 173 -14.18 -22.36 5.92
N ALA A 174 -14.41 -22.52 4.61
CA ALA A 174 -14.34 -23.81 3.94
C ALA A 174 -12.89 -24.29 3.74
N GLY A 175 -11.93 -23.38 3.58
CA GLY A 175 -10.55 -23.68 3.25
C GLY A 175 -9.71 -24.25 4.41
N ASP A 176 -8.62 -24.93 4.04
CA ASP A 176 -7.53 -25.33 4.93
C ASP A 176 -6.44 -24.24 4.99
N PHE A 177 -5.39 -24.46 5.78
CA PHE A 177 -4.30 -23.49 5.94
C PHE A 177 -3.70 -23.08 4.59
N THR A 178 -3.40 -24.03 3.71
CA THR A 178 -2.76 -23.74 2.41
C THR A 178 -3.68 -22.97 1.48
N THR A 179 -4.97 -23.33 1.42
CA THR A 179 -5.96 -22.63 0.59
C THR A 179 -6.16 -21.21 1.09
N ASN A 180 -6.31 -21.03 2.39
CA ASN A 180 -6.53 -19.71 3.00
C ASN A 180 -5.31 -18.81 2.86
N MET A 181 -4.10 -19.34 3.06
CA MET A 181 -2.87 -18.59 2.82
C MET A 181 -2.77 -18.12 1.37
N ARG A 182 -3.18 -18.93 0.40
CA ARG A 182 -3.26 -18.48 -1.00
C ARG A 182 -4.31 -17.40 -1.18
N LEU A 183 -5.54 -17.58 -0.70
CA LEU A 183 -6.58 -16.56 -0.82
C LEU A 183 -6.18 -15.20 -0.22
N LEU A 184 -5.39 -15.20 0.86
CA LEU A 184 -4.93 -13.98 1.53
C LEU A 184 -3.70 -13.33 0.87
N GLN A 185 -2.97 -14.06 0.03
CA GLN A 185 -1.72 -13.60 -0.59
C GLN A 185 -1.80 -13.48 -2.11
N VAL A 186 -2.85 -14.01 -2.74
CA VAL A 186 -3.05 -13.97 -4.18
C VAL A 186 -3.64 -12.62 -4.58
N THR A 187 -2.89 -11.93 -5.44
CA THR A 187 -3.41 -11.01 -6.44
C THR A 187 -3.56 -11.75 -7.76
#